data_AF-A0A094AFJ8-F1
#
_entry.id   AF-A0A094AFJ8-F1
#
_cell.length_a   1.000
_cell.length_b   1.000
_cell.length_c   1.000
_cell.angle_alpha   90.00
_cell.angle_beta   90.00
_cell.angle_gamma   90.00
#
_symmetry.space_group_name_H-M   'P 1'
#
loop_
_entity.id
_entity.type
_entity.pdbx_description
1 polymer ?
#
loop_
_entity_poly.entity_id
_entity_poly.type
_entity_poly.pdbx_seq_one_letter_code
_entity_poly.pdbx_strand_id
1 'polypeptide(L)'
;MFGLSNDDFLHNLPEKEALTLLIDCFRMRVEDEYAFAGNTIGIYNGEKPLPPFKKFLSLAESRPGLLPSWWSPEKRRECERLAVNAEWSNINGAVEKSDIQDHYNDNMMPMKLRILGEKIYGKGFT
;
A
#
# COMPACT_ATOMS: atom_id res chain seq x y z
N MET A 1 -2.33 10.73 -20.20
CA MET A 1 -1.66 11.25 -18.99
C MET A 1 -2.47 10.72 -17.81
N PHE A 2 -2.03 9.64 -17.18
CA PHE A 2 -2.70 9.11 -15.99
C PHE A 2 -2.60 10.16 -14.89
N GLY A 3 -3.70 10.54 -14.23
CA GLY A 3 -3.77 11.57 -13.20
C GLY A 3 -3.03 11.26 -11.89
N LEU A 4 -1.90 10.55 -11.98
CA LEU A 4 -1.02 10.15 -10.88
C LEU A 4 0.33 10.87 -10.93
N SER A 5 0.50 11.83 -11.85
CA SER A 5 1.73 12.62 -11.95
C SER A 5 1.97 13.52 -10.73
N ASN A 6 0.94 13.81 -9.95
CA ASN A 6 1.04 14.59 -8.73
C ASN A 6 1.12 13.68 -7.50
N ASP A 7 1.80 14.14 -6.44
CA ASP A 7 1.97 13.40 -5.18
C ASP A 7 0.71 13.43 -4.29
N ASP A 8 -0.42 13.89 -4.81
CA ASP A 8 -1.67 14.15 -4.09
C ASP A 8 -2.71 13.02 -4.18
N PHE A 9 -2.34 11.84 -4.69
CA PHE A 9 -3.27 10.72 -4.91
C PHE A 9 -4.10 10.35 -3.66
N LEU A 10 -3.51 10.45 -2.48
CA LEU A 10 -4.18 10.15 -1.20
C LEU A 10 -4.93 11.35 -0.61
N HIS A 11 -4.69 12.57 -1.09
CA HIS A 11 -5.06 13.82 -0.40
C HIS A 11 -6.56 14.10 -0.46
N ASN A 12 -7.21 13.71 -1.54
CA ASN A 12 -8.63 13.99 -1.78
C ASN A 12 -9.56 12.84 -1.35
N LEU A 13 -9.01 11.83 -0.68
CA LEU A 13 -9.76 10.65 -0.28
C LEU A 13 -10.27 10.77 1.17
N PRO A 14 -11.43 10.16 1.48
CA PRO A 14 -11.82 9.92 2.85
C PRO A 14 -10.72 9.20 3.62
N GLU A 15 -10.53 9.56 4.88
CA GLU A 15 -9.42 9.06 5.70
C GLU A 15 -9.31 7.53 5.68
N LYS A 16 -10.43 6.83 5.93
CA LYS A 16 -10.51 5.36 5.91
C LYS A 16 -10.09 4.77 4.57
N GLU A 17 -10.45 5.42 3.47
CA GLU A 17 -10.09 4.98 2.13
C GLU A 17 -8.59 5.15 1.88
N ALA A 18 -8.02 6.31 2.23
CA ALA A 18 -6.58 6.53 2.15
C ALA A 18 -5.77 5.52 2.98
N LEU A 19 -6.22 5.20 4.20
CA LEU A 19 -5.59 4.16 5.03
C LEU A 19 -5.68 2.78 4.38
N THR A 20 -6.83 2.43 3.80
CA THR A 20 -7.03 1.15 3.09
C THR A 20 -6.10 1.04 1.89
N LEU A 21 -5.94 2.11 1.12
CA LEU A 21 -5.05 2.16 -0.04
C LEU A 21 -3.58 2.06 0.30
N LEU A 22 -3.13 2.65 1.42
CA LEU A 22 -1.77 2.44 1.91
C LEU A 22 -1.51 0.96 2.22
N ILE A 23 -2.49 0.27 2.80
CA ILE A 23 -2.38 -1.15 3.11
C ILE A 23 -2.36 -2.00 1.83
N ASP A 24 -3.29 -1.76 0.91
CA ASP A 24 -3.36 -2.53 -0.34
C ASP A 24 -2.19 -2.21 -1.28
N CYS A 25 -1.63 -1.00 -1.22
CA CYS A 25 -0.37 -0.67 -1.88
C CYS A 25 0.78 -1.55 -1.36
N PHE A 26 0.89 -1.73 -0.04
CA PHE A 26 1.87 -2.64 0.54
C PHE A 26 1.61 -4.11 0.14
N ARG A 27 0.36 -4.58 0.21
CA ARG A 27 0.01 -5.96 -0.18
C ARG A 27 0.34 -6.23 -1.65
N MET A 28 0.00 -5.30 -2.54
CA MET A 28 0.35 -5.37 -3.97
C MET A 28 1.86 -5.35 -4.19
N ARG A 29 2.62 -4.56 -3.41
CA ARG A 29 4.09 -4.56 -3.49
C ARG A 29 4.68 -5.92 -3.12
N VAL A 30 4.17 -6.55 -2.05
CA VAL A 30 4.62 -7.89 -1.61
C VAL A 30 4.27 -8.94 -2.66
N GLU A 31 3.08 -8.87 -3.25
CA GLU A 31 2.67 -9.74 -4.34
C GLU A 31 3.59 -9.61 -5.56
N ASP A 32 3.85 -8.38 -6.01
CA ASP A 32 4.67 -8.14 -7.20
C ASP A 32 6.14 -8.57 -6.99
N GLU A 33 6.70 -8.39 -5.79
CA GLU A 33 8.04 -8.88 -5.43
C GLU A 33 8.13 -10.41 -5.51
N TYR A 34 7.08 -11.11 -5.06
CA TYR A 34 7.00 -12.57 -5.18
C TYR A 34 6.83 -13.01 -6.65
N ALA A 35 5.84 -12.45 -7.34
CA ALA A 35 5.45 -12.88 -8.67
C ALA A 35 6.46 -12.55 -9.77
N PHE A 36 7.15 -11.40 -9.69
CA PHE A 36 8.04 -10.92 -10.76
C PHE A 36 9.53 -11.01 -10.42
N ALA A 37 9.90 -10.91 -9.15
CA ALA A 37 11.30 -10.92 -8.73
C ALA A 37 11.71 -12.21 -8.01
N GLY A 38 10.75 -13.08 -7.66
CA GLY A 38 11.00 -14.29 -6.86
C GLY A 38 11.41 -14.00 -5.42
N ASN A 39 11.22 -12.76 -4.95
CA ASN A 39 11.54 -12.34 -3.59
C ASN A 39 10.40 -12.73 -2.65
N THR A 40 10.64 -13.68 -1.75
CA THR A 40 9.67 -14.07 -0.72
C THR A 40 9.77 -13.10 0.47
N ILE A 41 8.79 -12.22 0.63
CA ILE A 41 8.72 -11.24 1.73
C ILE A 41 7.46 -11.50 2.57
N GLY A 42 7.57 -11.35 3.90
CA GLY A 42 6.41 -11.40 4.79
C GLY A 42 5.70 -12.76 4.73
N ILE A 43 4.42 -12.76 4.35
CA ILE A 43 3.58 -13.97 4.32
C ILE A 43 4.15 -15.07 3.41
N TYR A 44 4.86 -14.70 2.33
CA TYR A 44 5.47 -15.66 1.40
C TYR A 44 6.74 -16.34 1.93
N ASN A 45 7.29 -15.84 3.05
CA ASN A 45 8.45 -16.44 3.73
C ASN A 45 8.12 -16.92 5.16
N GLY A 46 6.82 -16.98 5.52
CA GLY A 46 6.37 -17.31 6.88
C GLY A 46 6.73 -16.26 7.93
N GLU A 47 7.11 -15.06 7.52
CA GLU A 47 7.45 -13.94 8.40
C GLU A 47 6.22 -13.14 8.80
N LYS A 48 6.29 -12.47 9.95
CA LYS A 48 5.25 -11.52 10.35
C LYS A 48 5.24 -10.31 9.39
N PRO A 49 4.12 -9.96 8.76
CA PRO A 49 4.06 -8.86 7.79
C PRO A 49 4.05 -7.46 8.44
N LEU A 50 3.80 -7.35 9.75
CA LEU A 50 3.72 -6.05 10.43
C LEU A 50 5.05 -5.27 10.47
N PRO A 51 6.21 -5.86 10.82
CA PRO A 51 7.50 -5.16 10.73
C PRO A 51 7.82 -4.57 9.35
N PRO A 52 7.72 -5.29 8.21
CA PRO A 52 7.93 -4.69 6.89
C PRO A 52 6.87 -3.62 6.56
N PHE A 53 5.61 -3.79 6.98
CA PHE A 53 4.60 -2.76 6.82
C PHE A 53 4.94 -1.46 7.57
N LYS A 54 5.48 -1.56 8.79
CA LYS A 54 5.97 -0.38 9.54
C LYS A 54 7.10 0.34 8.81
N LYS A 55 8.03 -0.39 8.20
CA LYS A 55 9.10 0.19 7.37
C LYS A 55 8.51 0.91 6.15
N PHE A 56 7.53 0.31 5.50
CA PHE A 56 6.80 0.93 4.40
C PHE A 56 6.15 2.26 4.80
N LEU A 57 5.46 2.33 5.95
CA LEU A 57 4.87 3.58 6.45
C LEU A 57 5.94 4.65 6.75
N SER A 58 7.08 4.25 7.32
CA SER A 58 8.20 5.19 7.54
C SER A 58 8.78 5.73 6.24
N LEU A 59 8.81 4.92 5.17
CA LEU A 59 9.18 5.41 3.84
C LEU A 59 8.15 6.41 3.32
N ALA A 60 6.85 6.12 3.43
CA ALA A 60 5.79 7.02 3.00
C ALA A 60 5.87 8.37 3.74
N GLU A 61 6.09 8.36 5.05
CA GLU A 61 6.29 9.56 5.88
C GLU A 61 7.54 10.38 5.49
N SER A 62 8.55 9.74 4.90
CA SER A 62 9.76 10.42 4.42
C SER A 62 9.57 11.12 3.07
N ARG A 63 8.42 10.94 2.39
CA ARG A 63 8.14 11.56 1.08
C ARG A 63 7.36 12.87 1.26
N PRO A 64 7.96 14.04 0.98
CA PRO A 64 7.27 15.31 1.13
C PRO A 64 6.04 15.39 0.22
N GLY A 65 4.90 15.77 0.79
CA GLY A 65 3.67 15.99 0.02
C GLY A 65 2.95 14.73 -0.46
N LEU A 66 3.40 13.53 -0.07
CA LEU A 66 2.75 12.27 -0.44
C LEU A 66 1.56 11.92 0.48
N LEU A 67 1.72 12.18 1.78
CA LEU A 67 0.71 11.88 2.77
C LEU A 67 -0.20 13.11 3.00
N PRO A 68 -1.52 12.88 3.18
CA PRO A 68 -2.46 13.98 3.42
C PRO A 68 -2.10 14.79 4.66
N SER A 69 -2.54 16.05 4.70
CA SER A 69 -2.24 16.98 5.81
C SER A 69 -2.79 16.53 7.17
N TRP A 70 -3.79 15.66 7.19
CA TRP A 70 -4.33 15.06 8.40
C TRP A 70 -3.48 13.88 8.94
N TRP A 71 -2.48 13.41 8.18
CA TRP A 71 -1.62 12.31 8.62
C TRP A 71 -0.86 12.70 9.89
N SER A 72 -0.88 11.80 10.88
CA SER A 72 -0.28 12.01 12.18
C SER A 72 0.22 10.69 12.80
N PRO A 73 1.00 10.72 13.88
CA PRO A 73 1.38 9.52 14.62
C PRO A 73 0.18 8.68 15.09
N GLU A 74 -0.95 9.32 15.42
CA GLU A 74 -2.20 8.64 15.77
C GLU A 74 -2.77 7.89 14.56
N LYS A 75 -2.77 8.53 13.39
CA LYS A 75 -3.25 7.91 12.13
C LYS A 75 -2.34 6.80 11.64
N ARG A 76 -1.03 6.91 11.88
CA ARG A 76 -0.10 5.80 11.68
C ARG A 76 -0.49 4.58 12.52
N ARG A 77 -0.73 4.75 13.83
CA ARG A 77 -1.14 3.65 14.73
C ARG A 77 -2.49 3.06 14.32
N GLU A 78 -3.42 3.90 13.88
CA GLU A 78 -4.71 3.48 13.34
C GLU A 78 -4.52 2.62 12.07
N CYS A 79 -3.67 3.05 11.14
CA CYS A 79 -3.31 2.31 9.94
C CYS A 79 -2.68 0.94 10.29
N GLU A 80 -1.72 0.90 11.22
CA GLU A 80 -1.11 -0.35 11.70
C GLU A 80 -2.15 -1.31 12.30
N ARG A 81 -3.12 -0.79 13.05
CA ARG A 81 -4.21 -1.59 13.63
C ARG A 81 -5.18 -2.08 12.56
N LEU A 82 -5.56 -1.24 11.60
CA LEU A 82 -6.44 -1.62 10.49
C LEU A 82 -5.79 -2.71 9.65
N ALA A 83 -4.50 -2.58 9.34
CA ALA A 83 -3.74 -3.52 8.53
C ALA A 83 -3.81 -4.96 9.04
N VAL A 84 -3.96 -5.18 10.35
CA VAL A 84 -4.00 -6.54 10.93
C VAL A 84 -5.41 -7.04 11.26
N ASN A 85 -6.39 -6.13 11.39
CA ASN A 85 -7.75 -6.46 11.86
C ASN A 85 -8.83 -6.30 10.79
N ALA A 86 -8.56 -5.61 9.68
CA ALA A 86 -9.52 -5.44 8.61
C ALA A 86 -9.85 -6.79 7.95
N GLU A 87 -11.10 -6.96 7.51
CA GLU A 87 -11.53 -8.15 6.79
C GLU A 87 -10.93 -8.20 5.38
N TRP A 88 -10.92 -7.06 4.68
CA TRP A 88 -10.38 -6.94 3.33
C TRP A 88 -8.88 -6.61 3.30
N SER A 89 -8.51 -5.40 3.73
CA SER A 89 -7.14 -4.88 3.66
C SER A 89 -6.28 -5.42 4.79
N ASN A 90 -6.12 -6.74 4.82
CA ASN A 90 -5.37 -7.45 5.85
C ASN A 90 -3.99 -7.85 5.33
N ILE A 91 -2.91 -7.38 5.98
CA ILE A 91 -1.54 -7.71 5.58
C ILE A 91 -1.13 -9.17 5.83
N ASN A 92 -1.95 -9.93 6.54
CA ASN A 92 -1.75 -11.38 6.71
C ASN A 92 -2.34 -12.20 5.56
N GLY A 93 -3.05 -11.58 4.62
CA GLY A 93 -3.59 -12.21 3.42
C GLY A 93 -2.90 -11.71 2.16
N ALA A 94 -2.58 -12.63 1.26
CA ALA A 94 -2.18 -12.29 -0.11
C ALA A 94 -3.29 -11.50 -0.82
N VAL A 95 -2.93 -10.82 -1.90
CA VAL A 95 -3.91 -10.17 -2.77
C VAL A 95 -3.44 -10.32 -4.20
N GLU A 96 -4.29 -10.85 -5.06
CA GLU A 96 -4.01 -10.92 -6.47
C GLU A 96 -4.45 -9.63 -7.17
N LYS A 97 -3.96 -9.44 -8.40
CA LYS A 97 -4.34 -8.31 -9.24
C LYS A 97 -5.86 -8.24 -9.44
N SER A 98 -6.51 -9.36 -9.71
CA SER A 98 -7.97 -9.43 -9.94
C SER A 98 -8.75 -9.03 -8.69
N ASP A 99 -8.30 -9.45 -7.51
CA ASP A 99 -8.98 -9.12 -6.25
C ASP A 99 -9.05 -7.59 -6.05
N ILE A 100 -7.96 -6.88 -6.32
CA ILE A 100 -7.93 -5.41 -6.27
C ILE A 100 -8.87 -4.81 -7.33
N GLN A 101 -8.89 -5.34 -8.55
CA GLN A 101 -9.74 -4.81 -9.62
C GLN A 101 -11.22 -4.94 -9.24
N ASP A 102 -11.61 -6.09 -8.70
CA ASP A 102 -12.98 -6.40 -8.32
C ASP A 102 -13.40 -5.59 -7.09
N HIS A 103 -12.55 -5.49 -6.05
CA HIS A 103 -12.88 -4.76 -4.83
C HIS A 103 -13.13 -3.27 -5.08
N TYR A 104 -12.29 -2.64 -5.90
CA TYR A 104 -12.40 -1.22 -6.22
C TYR A 104 -13.28 -0.93 -7.44
N ASN A 105 -13.77 -1.96 -8.13
CA ASN A 105 -14.46 -1.85 -9.41
C ASN A 105 -13.71 -0.96 -10.41
N ASP A 106 -12.38 -1.13 -10.46
CA ASP A 106 -11.48 -0.31 -11.27
C ASP A 106 -10.31 -1.14 -11.81
N ASN A 107 -10.35 -1.41 -13.11
CA ASN A 107 -9.33 -2.18 -13.82
C ASN A 107 -7.92 -1.57 -13.74
N MET A 108 -7.81 -0.26 -13.55
CA MET A 108 -6.54 0.45 -13.44
C MET A 108 -6.02 0.49 -12.01
N MET A 109 -6.80 0.07 -11.02
CA MET A 109 -6.45 0.21 -9.61
C MET A 109 -5.13 -0.45 -9.21
N PRO A 110 -4.80 -1.69 -9.67
CA PRO A 110 -3.49 -2.26 -9.40
C PRO A 110 -2.35 -1.38 -9.91
N MET A 111 -2.53 -0.72 -11.07
CA MET A 111 -1.51 0.20 -11.60
C MET A 111 -1.39 1.47 -10.76
N LYS A 112 -2.50 2.01 -10.24
CA LYS A 112 -2.48 3.16 -9.33
C LYS A 112 -1.70 2.83 -8.05
N LEU A 113 -1.96 1.66 -7.46
CA LEU A 113 -1.25 1.17 -6.27
C LEU A 113 0.24 0.95 -6.52
N ARG A 114 0.61 0.44 -7.70
CA ARG A 114 2.00 0.27 -8.12
C ARG A 114 2.73 1.60 -8.25
N ILE A 115 2.12 2.59 -8.90
CA ILE A 115 2.68 3.94 -9.03
C ILE A 115 2.83 4.60 -7.65
N LEU A 116 1.85 4.44 -6.76
CA LEU A 116 1.98 4.89 -5.37
C LEU A 116 3.14 4.20 -4.65
N GLY A 117 3.28 2.89 -4.84
CA GLY A 117 4.39 2.11 -4.29
C GLY A 117 5.74 2.63 -4.78
N GLU A 118 5.87 2.91 -6.08
CA GLU A 118 7.10 3.48 -6.67
C GLU A 118 7.47 4.82 -6.03
N LYS A 119 6.48 5.70 -5.80
CA LYS A 119 6.71 6.98 -5.10
C LYS A 119 7.19 6.77 -3.67
N ILE A 120 6.62 5.79 -2.94
CA ILE A 120 7.00 5.47 -1.57
C ILE A 120 8.42 4.89 -1.50
N TYR A 121 8.72 3.89 -2.32
CA TYR A 121 10.03 3.22 -2.30
C TYR A 121 11.12 4.05 -3.01
N GLY A 122 10.76 4.99 -3.87
CA GLY A 122 11.68 5.75 -4.70
C GLY A 122 12.31 4.93 -5.83
N LYS A 123 11.73 3.75 -6.12
CA LYS A 123 12.16 2.82 -7.17
C LYS A 123 11.01 1.91 -7.59
N GLY A 124 11.15 1.32 -8.78
CA GLY A 124 10.29 0.26 -9.29
C GLY A 124 10.35 -1.05 -8.49
N PHE A 125 9.74 -2.07 -9.08
CA PHE A 125 9.92 -3.47 -8.69
C PHE A 125 11.35 -3.90 -9.02
N THR A 126 11.97 -4.69 -8.15
CA THR A 126 13.33 -5.22 -8.34
C THR A 126 13.34 -6.71 -8.12
#